data_AF-A0A7X8ILI8-F1
#
_entry.id   AF-A0A7X8ILI8-F1
#
_cell.length_a   1.000
_cell.length_b   1.000
_cell.length_c   1.000
_cell.angle_alpha   90.00
_cell.angle_beta   90.00
_cell.angle_gamma   90.00
#
_symmetry.space_group_name_H-M   'P 1'
#
loop_
_entity.id
_entity.type
_entity.pdbx_description
1 polymer ?
#
loop_
_entity_poly.entity_id
_entity_poly.type
_entity_poly.pdbx_seq_one_letter_code
_entity_poly.pdbx_strand_id
1 'polypeptide(L)' 'LILKQTDPRDRRALQILLTPKGRDLQAPLEHAIDAANEQVLQELVPAEVESLKKLLWDIGSIRSV' A
#
# COMPACT_ATOMS: atom_id res chain seq x y z
N LEU A 1 11.34 10.19 6.18
CA LEU A 1 10.70 8.86 6.03
C LEU A 1 11.32 8.09 4.89
N ILE A 2 11.56 8.76 3.76
CA ILE A 2 12.37 8.22 2.67
C ILE A 2 13.69 8.99 2.52
N LEU A 3 14.65 8.34 1.89
CA LEU A 3 15.91 8.89 1.39
C LEU A 3 15.94 8.66 -0.12
N LYS A 4 16.44 9.66 -0.85
CA LYS A 4 16.73 9.54 -2.27
C LYS A 4 18.24 9.36 -2.41
N GLN A 5 18.67 8.35 -3.14
CA GLN A 5 20.09 8.15 -3.47
C GLN A 5 20.22 7.77 -4.95
N THR A 6 21.36 8.05 -5.55
CA THR A 6 21.67 7.54 -6.90
C THR A 6 21.82 6.02 -6.84
N ASP A 7 21.38 5.32 -7.87
CA ASP A 7 21.61 3.88 -7.99
C ASP A 7 23.14 3.62 -8.03
N PRO A 8 23.67 2.74 -7.17
CA PRO A 8 25.09 2.40 -7.18
C PRO A 8 25.55 1.75 -8.50
N ARG A 9 24.63 1.24 -9.32
CA ARG A 9 24.87 0.63 -10.64
C ARG A 9 24.62 1.60 -11.82
N ASP A 10 23.81 2.64 -11.64
CA ASP A 10 23.64 3.74 -12.60
C ASP A 10 23.41 5.08 -11.91
N ARG A 11 24.41 5.96 -11.95
CA ARG A 11 24.35 7.27 -11.28
C ARG A 11 23.29 8.22 -11.85
N ARG A 12 22.73 7.92 -13.03
CA ARG A 12 21.63 8.68 -13.64
C ARG A 12 20.25 8.19 -13.15
N ALA A 13 20.19 7.03 -12.53
CA ALA A 13 18.98 6.50 -11.91
C ALA A 13 18.88 6.91 -10.44
N LEU A 14 17.65 7.18 -9.98
CA LEU A 14 17.36 7.49 -8.58
C LEU A 14 16.67 6.30 -7.92
N GLN A 15 17.12 5.94 -6.72
CA GLN A 15 16.49 4.98 -5.84
C GLN A 15 15.85 5.68 -4.64
N ILE A 16 14.69 5.18 -4.23
CA ILE A 16 14.00 5.61 -3.01
C ILE A 16 14.15 4.50 -1.97
N LEU A 17 14.67 4.84 -0.80
CA LEU A 17 14.83 3.93 0.32
C LEU A 17 14.08 4.45 1.54
N LEU A 18 13.65 3.57 2.44
CA LEU A 18 13.15 3.98 3.74
C LEU A 18 14.31 4.43 4.66
N THR A 19 14.13 5.56 5.34
CA THR A 19 14.92 5.90 6.53
C THR A 19 14.67 4.86 7.64
N PRO A 20 15.53 4.75 8.67
CA PRO A 20 15.22 4.01 9.89
C PRO A 20 13.84 4.39 10.47
N LYS A 21 13.62 5.70 10.71
CA LYS A 21 12.32 6.24 11.13
C LYS A 21 11.15 5.88 10.17
N GLY A 22 11.44 5.65 8.90
CA GLY A 22 10.44 5.24 7.91
C GLY A 22 10.06 3.77 8.04
N ARG A 23 11.03 2.90 8.34
CA ARG A 23 10.79 1.49 8.66
C ARG A 23 10.05 1.35 9.99
N ASP A 24 10.43 2.14 11.00
CA ASP A 24 9.78 2.11 12.31
C ASP A 24 8.29 2.48 12.25
N LEU A 25 7.88 3.25 11.23
CA LEU A 25 6.49 3.61 11.00
C LEU A 25 5.68 2.53 10.27
N GLN A 26 6.30 1.46 9.76
CA GLN A 26 5.60 0.45 8.98
C GLN A 26 4.50 -0.23 9.81
N ALA A 27 4.87 -0.85 10.93
CA ALA A 27 3.92 -1.55 11.80
C ALA A 27 2.78 -0.66 12.35
N PRO A 28 3.04 0.53 12.93
CA PRO A 28 1.95 1.37 13.42
C PRO A 28 1.04 1.89 12.30
N LEU A 29 1.57 2.09 11.09
CA LEU A 29 0.77 2.49 9.94
C LEU A 29 -0.08 1.33 9.42
N GLU A 30 0.48 0.13 9.32
CA GLU A 30 -0.25 -1.10 8.95
C GLU A 30 -1.44 -1.32 9.89
N HIS A 31 -1.23 -1.23 11.21
CA HIS A 31 -2.33 -1.32 12.18
C HIS A 31 -3.40 -0.24 11.99
N ALA A 32 -3.01 1.00 11.69
CA ALA A 32 -3.97 2.08 11.45
C ALA A 32 -4.78 1.86 10.17
N ILE A 33 -4.15 1.29 9.13
CA ILE A 33 -4.80 0.90 7.88
C ILE A 33 -5.79 -0.23 8.13
N ASP A 34 -5.39 -1.28 8.85
CA ASP A 34 -6.24 -2.42 9.17
C ASP A 34 -7.47 -1.98 9.97
N ALA A 35 -7.28 -1.17 11.02
CA ALA A 35 -8.38 -0.65 11.82
C ALA A 35 -9.36 0.19 10.99
N ALA A 36 -8.86 1.03 10.07
CA ALA A 36 -9.70 1.82 9.18
C ALA A 36 -10.47 0.93 8.18
N ASN A 37 -9.81 -0.10 7.64
CA ASN A 37 -10.45 -1.05 6.73
C ASN A 37 -11.53 -1.86 7.45
N GLU A 38 -11.29 -2.33 8.66
CA GLU A 38 -12.27 -3.04 9.49
C GLU A 38 -13.53 -2.18 9.72
N GLN A 39 -13.35 -0.89 10.03
CA GLN A 39 -14.48 0.05 10.19
C GLN A 39 -15.30 0.20 8.91
N VAL A 40 -14.65 0.29 7.75
CA VAL A 40 -15.35 0.43 6.46
C VAL A 40 -16.11 -0.85 6.10
N LEU A 41 -15.57 -2.02 6.47
CA LEU A 41 -16.12 -3.33 6.11
C LEU A 41 -17.11 -3.90 7.14
N GLN A 42 -17.33 -3.21 8.28
CA GLN A 42 -18.08 -3.75 9.42
C GLN A 42 -19.51 -4.22 9.12
N GLU A 43 -20.17 -3.61 8.11
CA GLU A 43 -21.55 -3.94 7.72
C GLU A 43 -21.64 -5.04 6.65
N LEU A 44 -20.50 -5.57 6.20
CA LEU A 44 -20.43 -6.56 5.13
C LEU A 44 -20.12 -7.95 5.69
N VAL A 45 -20.79 -8.98 5.18
CA VAL A 45 -20.41 -10.36 5.47
C VAL A 45 -19.16 -10.75 4.66
N PRO A 46 -18.38 -11.78 5.07
CA PRO A 46 -17.14 -12.13 4.39
C PRO A 46 -17.26 -12.36 2.87
N ALA A 47 -18.38 -12.93 2.41
CA ALA A 47 -18.63 -13.13 0.98
C ALA A 47 -18.80 -11.82 0.21
N GLU A 48 -19.39 -10.79 0.83
CA GLU A 48 -19.58 -9.46 0.24
C GLU A 48 -18.25 -8.71 0.19
N VAL A 49 -17.41 -8.85 1.22
CA VAL A 49 -16.04 -8.28 1.24
C VAL A 49 -15.22 -8.82 0.07
N GLU A 50 -15.23 -10.14 -0.16
CA GLU A 50 -14.50 -10.75 -1.28
C GLU A 50 -15.07 -10.33 -2.63
N SER A 51 -16.40 -10.20 -2.73
CA SER A 51 -17.05 -9.68 -3.94
C SER A 51 -16.65 -8.23 -4.23
N LEU A 52 -16.63 -7.38 -3.20
CA LEU A 52 -16.20 -5.98 -3.31
C LEU A 52 -14.74 -5.86 -3.75
N LYS A 53 -13.83 -6.62 -3.13
CA LYS A 53 -12.41 -6.65 -3.51
C LYS A 53 -12.24 -7.03 -4.98
N LYS A 54 -12.96 -8.05 -5.44
CA LYS A 54 -12.93 -8.47 -6.85
C LYS A 54 -13.40 -7.36 -7.78
N LEU A 55 -14.52 -6.71 -7.47
CA LEU A 55 -15.03 -5.59 -8.28
C LEU A 55 -14.04 -4.42 -8.34
N LEU A 56 -13.45 -4.05 -7.20
CA LEU A 56 -12.45 -2.98 -7.13
C LEU A 56 -11.18 -3.34 -7.92
N TRP A 57 -10.74 -4.59 -7.85
CA TRP A 57 -9.63 -5.11 -8.65
C TRP A 57 -9.92 -5.04 -10.15
N ASP A 58 -11.10 -5.50 -10.56
CA ASP A 58 -11.51 -5.48 -11.97
C ASP A 58 -11.58 -4.04 -12.49
N ILE A 59 -12.13 -3.10 -11.72
CA ILE A 59 -12.15 -1.67 -12.07
C ILE A 59 -10.73 -1.10 -12.17
N GLY A 60 -9.87 -1.37 -11.18
CA GLY A 60 -8.50 -0.84 -11.12
C GLY A 60 -7.58 -1.43 -12.19
N SER A 61 -7.82 -2.67 -12.61
CA SER A 61 -7.03 -3.36 -13.64
C SER A 61 -7.43 -3.00 -15.06
N ILE A 62 -8.56 -2.32 -15.27
CA ILE A 62 -9.11 -2.05 -16.61
C ILE A 62 -8.27 -1.07 -17.45
N ARG A 63 -7.32 -0.30 -16.92
CA ARG A 63 -6.36 0.48 -17.74
C ARG A 63 -5.01 0.71 -17.07
N SER A 64 -4.04 -0.10 -17.47
CA SER A 64 -2.61 0.24 -17.47
C SER A 64 -2.13 0.23 -18.92
N VAL A 65 -2.51 1.26 -19.69
CA VAL A 65 -1.97 1.54 -21.05
C VAL A 65 -1.14 2.80 -20.96
#